data_AF-A0A5C8LBQ5-F1
#
_entry.id   AF-A0A5C8LBQ5-F1
#
_cell.length_a   1.000
_cell.length_b   1.000
_cell.length_c   1.000
_cell.angle_alpha   90.00
_cell.angle_beta   90.00
_cell.angle_gamma   90.00
#
_symmetry.space_group_name_H-M   'P 1'
#
loop_
_entity.id
_entity.type
_entity.pdbx_description
1 polymer ?
#
loop_
_entity_poly.entity_id
_entity_poly.type
_entity_poly.pdbx_seq_one_letter_code
_entity_poly.pdbx_strand_id
1 'polypeptide(L)'
;RMTGCPNGCARPMLAEIAFIGKAPGKYNMYLGGGHSGNRLNKLYKENIGEAEILESLQPMVTRYAKERHENEHFGDFVIRAGYVKEVRSGQDFHS
;
A
#
# COMPACT_ATOMS: atom_id res chain seq x y z
N ARG A 1 5.08 -4.68 3.78
CA ARG A 1 4.91 -5.50 5.01
C ARG A 1 3.68 -6.41 4.86
N MET A 2 3.58 -7.49 5.62
CA MET A 2 2.42 -8.41 5.56
C MET A 2 1.99 -8.80 6.99
N THR A 3 0.69 -8.91 7.23
CA THR A 3 0.11 -9.43 8.49
C THR A 3 -1.04 -10.38 8.15
N GLY A 4 -1.22 -11.44 8.94
CA GLY A 4 -2.26 -12.45 8.70
C GLY A 4 -3.68 -12.01 9.10
N CYS A 5 -3.82 -10.97 9.93
CA CYS A 5 -5.10 -10.48 10.41
C CYS A 5 -5.02 -8.96 10.70
N PRO A 6 -6.17 -8.27 10.91
CA PRO A 6 -6.20 -6.81 11.05
C PRO A 6 -5.63 -6.27 12.37
N ASN A 7 -5.25 -7.13 13.33
CA ASN A 7 -4.62 -6.70 14.59
C ASN A 7 -3.27 -5.97 14.39
N GLY A 8 -2.62 -6.18 13.24
CA GLY A 8 -1.51 -5.32 12.84
C GLY A 8 -0.18 -5.54 13.55
N CYS A 9 0.13 -6.75 14.03
CA CYS A 9 1.39 -7.08 14.74
C CYS A 9 2.66 -6.64 13.96
N ALA A 10 2.63 -6.78 12.64
CA ALA A 10 3.72 -6.38 11.75
C ALA A 10 3.73 -4.88 11.40
N ARG A 11 2.90 -4.06 12.07
CA ARG A 11 2.71 -2.62 11.79
C ARG A 11 2.46 -2.34 10.29
N PRO A 12 1.46 -3.00 9.67
CA PRO A 12 1.22 -2.89 8.22
C PRO A 12 0.82 -1.48 7.80
N MET A 13 0.11 -0.73 8.64
CA MET A 13 -0.44 0.60 8.30
C MET A 13 0.63 1.65 8.01
N LEU A 14 1.88 1.42 8.44
CA LEU A 14 3.02 2.33 8.25
C LEU A 14 3.93 1.93 7.08
N ALA A 15 3.58 0.90 6.32
CA ALA A 15 4.40 0.45 5.20
C ALA A 15 3.96 1.10 3.89
N GLU A 16 4.93 1.34 3.00
CA GLU A 16 4.69 1.83 1.63
C GLU A 16 3.75 0.92 0.85
N ILE A 17 3.89 -0.40 1.04
CA ILE A 17 3.00 -1.46 0.54
C ILE A 17 2.68 -2.39 1.72
N ALA A 18 1.40 -2.68 1.93
CA ALA A 18 0.98 -3.64 2.93
C ALA A 18 -0.11 -4.60 2.48
N PHE A 19 -0.07 -5.81 3.05
CA PHE A 19 -1.09 -6.83 2.89
C PHE A 19 -1.63 -7.22 4.26
N ILE A 20 -2.95 -7.12 4.43
CA ILE A 20 -3.65 -7.47 5.67
C ILE A 20 -4.60 -8.61 5.36
N GLY A 21 -4.37 -9.78 5.96
CA GLY A 21 -5.19 -10.96 5.73
C GLY A 21 -6.65 -10.75 6.13
N LYS A 22 -7.55 -11.24 5.27
CA LYS A 22 -9.01 -11.18 5.45
C LYS A 22 -9.65 -12.58 5.47
N ALA A 23 -9.10 -13.52 4.70
CA ALA A 23 -9.48 -14.94 4.67
C ALA A 23 -8.29 -15.77 4.15
N PRO A 24 -8.32 -17.12 4.20
CA PRO A 24 -7.25 -17.94 3.62
C PRO A 24 -6.97 -17.56 2.15
N GLY A 25 -5.71 -17.17 1.87
CA GLY A 25 -5.29 -16.73 0.54
C GLY A 25 -5.86 -15.39 0.07
N LYS A 26 -6.51 -14.60 0.94
CA LYS A 26 -7.13 -13.32 0.62
C LYS A 26 -6.62 -12.20 1.51
N TYR A 27 -6.31 -11.05 0.89
CA TYR A 27 -5.71 -9.91 1.55
C TYR A 27 -6.34 -8.60 1.09
N ASN A 28 -6.37 -7.63 2.00
CA ASN A 28 -6.51 -6.22 1.67
C ASN A 28 -5.13 -5.66 1.33
N MET A 29 -5.00 -5.00 0.19
CA MET A 29 -3.78 -4.36 -0.27
C MET A 29 -3.85 -2.86 0.02
N TYR A 30 -2.86 -2.36 0.75
CA TYR A 30 -2.72 -0.95 1.11
C TYR A 30 -1.45 -0.35 0.50
N LEU A 31 -1.53 0.91 0.11
CA LEU A 31 -0.45 1.64 -0.57
C LEU A 31 -0.27 3.05 0.02
N GLY A 32 0.92 3.63 -0.11
CA GLY A 32 1.14 5.06 0.13
C GLY A 32 1.65 5.44 1.52
N GLY A 33 2.02 4.46 2.36
CA GLY A 33 2.70 4.75 3.63
C GLY A 33 4.05 5.43 3.40
N GLY A 34 4.51 6.24 4.35
CA GLY A 34 5.79 6.94 4.23
C GLY A 34 6.98 5.99 4.45
N HIS A 35 8.09 6.21 3.73
CA HIS A 35 9.28 5.35 3.83
C HIS A 35 9.84 5.24 5.27
N SER A 36 9.86 6.37 6.00
CA SER A 36 10.28 6.43 7.40
C SER A 36 9.20 6.00 8.40
N GLY A 37 8.00 5.62 7.93
CA GLY A 37 6.86 5.28 8.77
C GLY A 37 6.17 6.49 9.40
N ASN A 38 6.29 7.68 8.81
CA ASN A 38 5.66 8.92 9.26
C ASN A 38 4.23 9.15 8.72
N ARG A 39 3.75 8.30 7.80
CA ARG A 39 2.44 8.43 7.15
C ARG A 39 1.74 7.07 7.04
N LEU A 40 0.43 7.06 7.27
CA LEU A 40 -0.42 5.88 7.08
C LEU A 40 -0.65 5.59 5.60
N ASN A 41 -0.75 4.31 5.25
CA ASN A 41 -1.18 3.89 3.92
C ASN A 41 -2.71 3.92 3.76
N LYS A 42 -3.18 3.79 2.53
CA LYS A 42 -4.59 3.79 2.15
C LYS A 42 -4.98 2.46 1.54
N LEU A 43 -6.20 1.98 1.81
CA LEU A 43 -6.73 0.79 1.14
C LEU A 43 -6.80 1.05 -0.37
N TYR A 44 -6.11 0.21 -1.14
CA TYR A 44 -6.10 0.26 -2.60
C TYR A 44 -7.07 -0.76 -3.20
N LYS A 45 -6.99 -2.01 -2.71
CA LYS A 45 -7.87 -3.11 -3.14
C LYS A 45 -8.23 -3.99 -1.96
N GLU A 46 -9.46 -4.48 -1.93
CA GLU A 46 -9.99 -5.27 -0.83
C GLU A 46 -10.21 -6.73 -1.22
N ASN A 47 -9.89 -7.67 -0.32
CA ASN A 47 -10.21 -9.09 -0.45
C ASN A 47 -9.67 -9.78 -1.72
N ILE A 48 -8.45 -9.45 -2.12
CA ILE A 48 -7.81 -9.96 -3.34
C ILE A 48 -6.87 -11.13 -3.07
N GLY A 49 -6.67 -11.98 -4.09
CA GLY A 49 -5.75 -13.11 -4.03
C GLY A 49 -4.34 -12.79 -4.52
N GLU A 50 -3.41 -13.72 -4.35
CA GLU A 50 -1.99 -13.54 -4.73
C GLU A 50 -1.79 -13.20 -6.21
N ALA A 51 -2.45 -13.90 -7.13
CA ALA A 51 -2.34 -13.61 -8.56
C ALA A 51 -2.74 -12.16 -8.89
N GLU A 52 -3.88 -11.69 -8.34
CA GLU A 52 -4.34 -10.32 -8.55
C GLU A 52 -3.42 -9.28 -7.90
N ILE A 53 -2.82 -9.61 -6.75
CA ILE A 53 -1.80 -8.76 -6.11
C ILE A 53 -0.61 -8.56 -7.06
N LEU A 54 -0.09 -9.65 -7.64
CA LEU A 54 1.05 -9.60 -8.55
C LEU A 54 0.71 -8.85 -9.84
N GLU A 55 -0.45 -9.12 -10.43
CA GLU A 55 -0.96 -8.40 -11.61
C GLU A 55 -1.11 -6.89 -11.35
N SER A 56 -1.53 -6.51 -10.14
CA SER A 56 -1.65 -5.09 -9.76
C SER A 56 -0.29 -4.44 -9.53
N LEU A 57 0.65 -5.14 -8.89
CA LEU A 57 1.97 -4.61 -8.55
C LEU A 57 2.92 -4.49 -9.74
N GLN A 58 2.91 -5.45 -10.66
CA GLN A 58 3.83 -5.50 -11.79
C GLN A 58 3.88 -4.19 -12.60
N PRO A 59 2.74 -3.60 -13.04
CA PRO A 59 2.76 -2.33 -13.75
C PRO A 59 3.16 -1.16 -12.85
N MET A 60 2.81 -1.16 -11.56
CA MET A 60 3.19 -0.09 -10.63
C MET A 60 4.70 -0.03 -10.43
N VAL A 61 5.34 -1.17 -10.16
CA VAL A 61 6.79 -1.26 -9.96
C VAL A 61 7.52 -0.92 -11.26
N THR A 62 7.01 -1.36 -12.41
CA THR A 62 7.57 -1.01 -13.72
C THR A 62 7.51 0.49 -13.97
N ARG A 63 6.40 1.15 -13.65
CA ARG A 63 6.27 2.61 -13.78
C ARG A 63 7.15 3.34 -12.77
N TYR A 64 7.19 2.91 -11.52
CA TYR A 64 8.09 3.49 -10.50
C TYR A 64 9.55 3.47 -10.96
N ALA A 65 10.02 2.36 -11.53
CA ALA A 65 11.39 2.26 -12.03
C ALA A 65 11.73 3.28 -13.13
N LYS A 66 10.73 3.72 -13.92
CA LYS A 66 10.91 4.61 -15.07
C LYS A 66 10.57 6.08 -14.76
N GLU A 67 9.57 6.31 -13.92
CA GLU A 67 8.92 7.60 -13.72
C GLU A 67 9.20 8.22 -12.35
N ARG A 68 9.93 7.51 -11.45
CA ARG A 68 10.24 8.07 -10.14
C ARG A 68 11.12 9.32 -10.27
N HIS A 69 10.87 10.29 -9.40
CA HIS A 69 11.76 11.43 -9.24
C HIS A 69 13.02 11.03 -8.45
N GLU A 70 14.03 11.89 -8.49
CA GLU A 70 15.24 11.69 -7.67
C GLU A 70 14.86 11.66 -6.18
N ASN A 71 15.40 10.68 -5.45
CA ASN A 71 15.11 10.42 -4.02
C ASN A 71 13.63 10.16 -3.68
N GLU A 72 12.78 9.90 -4.68
CA GLU A 72 11.38 9.51 -4.43
C GLU A 72 11.31 8.04 -4.00
N HIS A 73 10.57 7.79 -2.92
CA HIS A 73 10.24 6.45 -2.43
C HIS A 73 8.91 5.95 -3.02
N PHE A 74 8.68 4.64 -3.00
CA PHE A 74 7.53 4.02 -3.65
C PHE A 74 6.20 4.53 -3.07
N GLY A 75 6.13 4.73 -1.75
CA GLY A 75 4.96 5.24 -1.06
C GLY A 75 4.56 6.65 -1.49
N ASP A 76 5.54 7.51 -1.80
CA ASP A 76 5.27 8.86 -2.33
C ASP A 76 4.89 8.80 -3.81
N PHE A 77 5.59 7.95 -4.58
CA PHE A 77 5.29 7.71 -5.98
C PHE A 77 3.83 7.28 -6.20
N VAL A 78 3.32 6.32 -5.43
CA VAL A 78 1.95 5.81 -5.65
C VAL A 78 0.87 6.86 -5.37
N ILE A 79 1.16 7.83 -4.50
CA ILE A 79 0.28 8.99 -4.27
C ILE A 79 0.40 9.97 -5.45
N ARG A 80 1.62 10.34 -5.83
CA ARG A 80 1.88 11.27 -6.95
C ARG A 80 1.31 10.75 -8.28
N ALA A 81 1.49 9.46 -8.55
CA ALA A 81 0.99 8.78 -9.75
C ALA A 81 -0.52 8.49 -9.71
N GLY A 82 -1.21 8.83 -8.61
CA GLY A 82 -2.67 8.78 -8.51
C GLY A 82 -3.26 7.40 -8.21
N TYR A 83 -2.48 6.43 -7.74
CA TYR A 83 -3.00 5.10 -7.36
C TYR A 83 -3.85 5.14 -6.10
N VAL A 84 -3.48 5.99 -5.13
CA VAL A 84 -4.20 6.21 -3.88
C VAL A 84 -4.13 7.67 -3.45
N LYS A 85 -5.08 8.10 -2.64
CA LYS A 85 -5.04 9.41 -1.98
C LYS A 85 -4.14 9.36 -0.74
N GLU A 86 -3.48 10.47 -0.45
CA GLU A 86 -2.74 10.68 0.79
C GLU A 86 -3.68 10.65 2.01
N VAL A 87 -3.30 9.92 3.06
CA VAL A 87 -4.00 9.95 4.36
C VAL A 87 -3.37 11.06 5.20
N ARG A 88 -4.11 12.14 5.48
CA ARG A 88 -3.63 13.29 6.25
C ARG A 88 -4.11 13.29 7.69
N SER A 89 -5.29 12.69 7.92
CA SER A 89 -5.91 12.52 9.22
C SER A 89 -6.34 11.06 9.41
N GLY A 90 -6.47 10.62 10.67
CA GLY A 90 -7.05 9.31 10.97
C GLY A 90 -8.48 9.14 10.43
N GLN A 91 -9.21 10.25 10.23
CA GLN A 91 -10.54 10.25 9.60
C GLN A 91 -10.49 9.89 8.11
N ASP A 92 -9.36 10.14 7.45
CA ASP A 92 -9.15 9.86 6.02
C ASP A 92 -8.77 8.39 5.79
N PHE A 93 -8.60 7.59 6.83
CA PHE A 93 -8.02 6.26 6.71
C PHE A 93 -9.00 5.28 6.04
N HIS A 94 -10.28 5.31 6.41
CA HIS A 94 -11.33 4.42 5.88
C HIS A 94 -12.29 5.05 4.86
N SER A 95 -12.24 6.37 4.67
CA SER A 95 -13.19 7.14 3.85
C SER A 95 -12.88 7.24 2.36
#